data_AF-A0A914L5R7-F1
#
_entry.id   AF-A0A914L5R7-F1
#
_cell.length_a   1.000
_cell.length_b   1.000
_cell.length_c   1.000
_cell.angle_alpha   90.00
_cell.angle_beta   90.00
_cell.angle_gamma   90.00
#
_symmetry.space_group_name_H-M   'P 1'
#
loop_
_entity.id
_entity.type
_entity.pdbx_description
1 polymer ?
#
loop_
_entity_poly.entity_id
_entity_poly.type
_entity_poly.pdbx_seq_one_letter_code
_entity_poly.pdbx_strand_id
1 'polypeptide(L)'
;MKKSYPFSDGDCKFNQCQNQLKQLYKLVPNCPNCWEFTSYRLLYYIYMKETLDVAYLLDELVPAAISDECMGFSLMIWDAWSMGNYIKLLRLYAKAPKMSGYVMDMFIDRERTEFLISIIKAFRPDIKLSLLINWLQLENEKALIEFLKQRGIEVDVSEDVLDCRKYANINIKF
;
A
#
# COMPACT_ATOMS: atom_id res chain seq x y z
N MET A 1 -15.84 1.28 -21.89
CA MET A 1 -14.90 2.40 -22.13
C MET A 1 -14.08 2.61 -20.86
N LYS A 2 -12.78 2.27 -20.89
CA LYS A 2 -11.86 2.43 -19.75
C LYS A 2 -11.51 3.91 -19.63
N LYS A 3 -11.96 4.58 -18.56
CA LYS A 3 -11.46 5.91 -18.21
C LYS A 3 -10.14 5.71 -17.45
N SER A 4 -9.08 6.28 -18.03
CA SER A 4 -7.92 6.80 -17.31
C SER A 4 -8.34 7.27 -15.93
N TYR A 5 -7.78 6.69 -14.86
CA TYR A 5 -8.04 7.11 -13.48
C TYR A 5 -7.77 8.62 -13.36
N PRO A 6 -8.81 9.45 -13.20
CA PRO A 6 -8.58 10.85 -12.89
C PRO A 6 -8.19 10.90 -11.42
N PHE A 7 -7.19 11.73 -11.08
CA PHE A 7 -7.02 12.27 -9.74
C PHE A 7 -8.39 12.46 -9.09
N SER A 8 -8.67 11.81 -7.96
CA SER A 8 -9.92 12.09 -7.27
C SER A 8 -9.83 13.53 -6.73
N ASP A 9 -10.93 14.27 -6.72
CA ASP A 9 -10.96 15.62 -6.12
C ASP A 9 -10.45 15.61 -4.67
N GLY A 10 -10.55 14.45 -3.99
CA GLY A 10 -9.98 14.19 -2.68
C GLY A 10 -8.45 14.19 -2.67
N ASP A 11 -7.80 13.50 -3.61
CA ASP A 11 -6.34 13.41 -3.68
C ASP A 11 -5.69 14.77 -3.99
N CYS A 12 -6.32 15.54 -4.89
CA CYS A 12 -5.86 16.88 -5.24
C CYS A 12 -5.97 17.84 -4.04
N LYS A 13 -7.11 17.81 -3.32
CA LYS A 13 -7.30 18.61 -2.10
C LYS A 13 -6.37 18.19 -0.97
N PHE A 14 -6.13 16.89 -0.82
CA PHE A 14 -5.18 16.37 0.16
C PHE A 14 -3.78 16.91 -0.11
N ASN A 15 -3.30 16.81 -1.36
CA ASN A 15 -1.99 17.33 -1.73
C ASN A 15 -1.88 18.86 -1.55
N GLN A 16 -2.93 19.61 -1.90
CA GLN A 16 -2.97 21.05 -1.67
C GLN A 16 -2.85 21.41 -0.18
N CYS A 17 -3.57 20.69 0.69
CA CYS A 17 -3.50 20.86 2.13
C CYS A 17 -2.12 20.51 2.69
N GLN A 18 -1.50 19.42 2.21
CA GLN A 18 -0.15 19.01 2.60
C GLN A 18 0.90 20.09 2.28
N ASN A 19 0.81 20.74 1.11
CA ASN A 19 1.71 21.83 0.74
C ASN A 19 1.54 23.06 1.64
N GLN A 20 0.31 23.41 2.00
CA GLN A 20 0.03 24.50 2.94
C GLN A 20 0.57 24.19 4.35
N LEU A 21 0.34 22.97 4.85
CA LEU A 21 0.88 22.53 6.14
C LEU A 21 2.42 22.55 6.15
N LYS A 22 3.08 22.12 5.08
CA LYS A 22 4.54 22.20 4.94
C LYS A 22 5.05 23.63 5.09
N GLN A 23 4.36 24.61 4.50
CA GLN A 23 4.73 26.03 4.64
C GLN A 23 4.48 26.53 6.07
N LEU A 24 3.33 26.19 6.66
CA LEU A 24 2.97 26.60 8.02
C LEU A 24 3.97 26.08 9.07
N TYR A 25 4.41 24.82 8.96
CA TYR A 25 5.39 24.25 9.90
C TYR A 25 6.80 24.84 9.77
N LYS A 26 7.14 25.48 8.64
CA LYS A 26 8.37 26.28 8.54
C LYS A 26 8.26 27.60 9.29
N LEU A 27 7.05 28.14 9.43
CA LEU A 27 6.79 29.43 10.07
C LEU A 27 6.56 29.30 11.58
N VAL A 28 6.03 28.16 12.04
CA VAL A 28 5.71 27.90 13.45
C VAL A 28 6.54 26.72 13.98
N PRO A 29 7.64 26.97 14.73
CA PRO A 29 8.42 25.90 15.32
C PRO A 29 7.64 25.17 16.44
N ASN A 30 7.97 23.90 16.68
CA ASN A 30 7.44 23.06 17.77
C ASN A 30 5.94 22.73 17.70
N CYS A 31 5.35 22.58 16.51
CA CYS A 31 3.99 22.06 16.40
C CYS A 31 3.91 20.58 16.81
N PRO A 32 2.99 20.19 17.70
CA PRO A 32 2.92 18.83 18.24
C PRO A 32 2.61 17.76 17.19
N ASN A 33 1.91 18.12 16.11
CA ASN A 33 1.44 17.18 15.09
C ASN A 33 2.32 17.16 13.83
N CYS A 34 3.47 17.85 13.83
CA CYS A 34 4.29 17.99 12.62
C CYS A 34 4.72 16.62 12.05
N TRP A 35 5.02 15.65 12.92
CA TRP A 35 5.46 14.32 12.52
C TRP A 35 4.35 13.47 11.93
N GLU A 36 3.14 13.56 12.48
CA GLU A 36 1.96 12.90 11.92
C GLU A 36 1.68 13.35 10.48
N PHE A 37 1.66 14.66 10.22
CA PHE A 37 1.41 15.13 8.85
C PHE A 37 2.59 14.85 7.93
N THR A 38 3.83 14.88 8.43
CA THR A 38 5.01 14.49 7.65
C THR A 38 4.96 12.99 7.30
N SER A 39 4.46 12.15 8.19
CA SER A 39 4.30 10.72 7.95
C SER A 39 3.25 10.45 6.87
N TYR A 40 2.15 11.21 6.83
CA TYR A 40 1.16 11.12 5.76
C TYR A 40 1.74 11.55 4.41
N ARG A 41 2.60 12.58 4.39
CA ARG A 41 3.30 12.99 3.18
C ARG A 41 4.23 11.90 2.66
N LEU A 42 4.96 11.21 3.54
CA LEU A 42 5.79 10.07 3.15
C LEU A 42 4.95 8.96 2.50
N LEU A 43 3.82 8.58 3.10
CA LEU A 43 2.90 7.58 2.53
C LEU A 43 2.35 8.02 1.17
N TYR A 44 2.10 9.32 0.98
CA TYR A 44 1.66 9.87 -0.29
C TYR A 44 2.74 9.78 -1.38
N TYR A 45 4.00 10.06 -1.05
CA TYR A 45 5.10 9.86 -2.00
C TYR A 45 5.28 8.38 -2.40
N ILE A 46 5.04 7.44 -1.47
CA ILE A 46 5.01 6.00 -1.76
C ILE A 46 3.85 5.67 -2.72
N TYR A 47 2.67 6.25 -2.49
CA TYR A 47 1.54 6.11 -3.41
C TYR A 47 1.91 6.59 -4.82
N MET A 48 2.50 7.78 -4.95
CA MET A 48 2.92 8.33 -6.24
C MET A 48 4.15 7.63 -6.84
N LYS A 49 4.82 6.75 -6.08
CA LYS A 49 6.10 6.13 -6.44
C LYS A 49 7.21 7.16 -6.70
N GLU A 50 7.15 8.31 -6.03
CA GLU A 50 8.12 9.39 -6.11
C GLU A 50 9.32 9.12 -5.19
N THR A 51 10.16 8.14 -5.57
CA THR A 51 11.27 7.68 -4.72
C THR A 51 12.32 8.76 -4.43
N LEU A 52 12.48 9.74 -5.32
CA LEU A 52 13.35 10.90 -5.11
C LEU A 52 12.83 11.80 -3.97
N ASP A 53 11.54 12.13 -3.98
CA ASP A 53 10.92 12.93 -2.94
C ASP A 53 10.90 12.22 -1.58
N VAL A 54 10.77 10.89 -1.59
CA VAL A 54 11.01 10.08 -0.38
C VAL A 54 12.45 10.27 0.11
N ALA A 55 13.45 10.11 -0.76
CA ALA A 55 14.86 10.24 -0.36
C ALA A 55 15.17 11.62 0.22
N TYR A 56 14.71 12.69 -0.42
CA TYR A 56 14.87 14.05 0.11
C TYR A 56 14.17 14.25 1.45
N LEU A 57 12.95 13.73 1.60
CA LEU A 57 12.23 13.81 2.87
C LEU A 57 12.99 13.07 3.98
N LEU A 58 13.53 11.89 3.70
CA LEU A 58 14.30 11.10 4.67
C LEU A 58 15.61 11.80 5.08
N ASP A 59 16.27 12.50 4.16
CA ASP A 59 17.47 13.30 4.44
C ASP A 59 17.18 14.50 5.37
N GLU A 60 15.99 15.11 5.21
CA GLU A 60 15.53 16.21 6.08
C GLU A 60 15.09 15.75 7.49
N LEU A 61 14.90 14.44 7.73
CA LEU A 61 14.38 13.94 9.01
C LEU A 61 15.43 13.99 10.13
N VAL A 62 15.06 14.62 11.24
CA VAL A 62 15.85 14.57 12.48
C VAL A 62 15.59 13.26 13.25
N PRO A 63 16.55 12.75 14.04
CA PRO A 63 16.38 11.51 14.79
C PRO A 63 15.15 11.45 15.70
N ALA A 64 14.74 12.60 16.25
CA ALA A 64 13.55 12.71 17.09
C ALA A 64 12.25 12.32 16.36
N ALA A 65 12.20 12.45 15.03
CA ALA A 65 11.06 12.07 14.22
C ALA A 65 10.76 10.56 14.29
N ILE A 66 11.78 9.72 14.47
CA ILE A 66 11.64 8.26 14.54
C ILE A 66 10.89 7.83 15.81
N SER A 67 10.91 8.66 16.85
CA SER A 67 10.20 8.38 18.12
C SER A 67 8.70 8.64 18.03
N ASP A 68 8.22 9.35 17.00
CA ASP A 68 6.79 9.54 16.76
C ASP A 68 6.16 8.25 16.18
N GLU A 69 5.01 7.87 16.70
CA GLU A 69 4.30 6.64 16.31
C GLU A 69 3.96 6.62 14.82
N CYS A 70 3.43 7.72 14.29
CA CYS A 70 2.99 7.82 12.90
C CYS A 70 4.18 7.85 11.95
N MET A 71 5.24 8.58 12.29
CA MET A 71 6.44 8.64 11.49
C MET A 71 7.20 7.31 11.49
N GLY A 72 7.41 6.70 12.67
CA GLY A 72 8.00 5.37 12.80
C GLY A 72 7.24 4.33 11.96
N PHE A 73 5.91 4.37 12.01
CA PHE A 73 5.06 3.53 11.16
C PHE A 73 5.32 3.76 9.66
N SER A 74 5.28 5.00 9.17
CA SER A 74 5.49 5.29 7.75
C SER A 74 6.90 4.92 7.26
N LEU A 75 7.92 5.00 8.13
CA LEU A 75 9.27 4.52 7.82
C LEU A 75 9.30 2.99 7.66
N MET A 76 8.60 2.25 8.52
CA MET A 76 8.46 0.80 8.37
C MET A 76 7.70 0.41 7.09
N ILE A 77 6.72 1.21 6.68
CA ILE A 77 6.02 1.05 5.40
C ILE A 77 6.96 1.28 4.23
N TRP A 78 7.75 2.36 4.25
CA TRP A 78 8.77 2.64 3.24
C TRP A 78 9.77 1.49 3.09
N ASP A 79 10.31 1.00 4.20
CA ASP A 79 11.23 -0.14 4.22
C ASP A 79 10.59 -1.40 3.60
N ALA A 80 9.39 -1.76 4.05
CA ALA A 80 8.68 -2.92 3.50
C ALA A 80 8.36 -2.78 2.02
N TRP A 81 7.94 -1.59 1.58
CA TRP A 81 7.57 -1.31 0.19
C TRP A 81 8.79 -1.32 -0.74
N SER A 82 9.86 -0.61 -0.37
CA SER A 82 11.09 -0.50 -1.18
C SER A 82 11.80 -1.84 -1.38
N MET A 83 11.68 -2.76 -0.42
CA MET A 83 12.23 -4.12 -0.52
C MET A 83 11.27 -5.13 -1.19
N GLY A 84 10.06 -4.74 -1.56
CA GLY A 84 9.04 -5.65 -2.09
C GLY A 84 8.54 -6.68 -1.04
N ASN A 85 8.64 -6.37 0.25
CA ASN A 85 8.18 -7.24 1.33
C ASN A 85 6.67 -7.07 1.56
N TYR A 86 5.86 -7.62 0.66
CA TYR A 86 4.41 -7.49 0.65
C TYR A 86 3.73 -8.04 1.92
N ILE A 87 4.24 -9.14 2.49
CA ILE A 87 3.67 -9.71 3.72
C ILE A 87 3.84 -8.72 4.89
N LYS A 88 5.03 -8.13 5.05
CA LYS A 88 5.27 -7.11 6.07
C LYS A 88 4.41 -5.88 5.82
N LEU A 89 4.34 -5.41 4.57
CA LEU A 89 3.52 -4.26 4.16
C LEU A 89 2.05 -4.44 4.54
N LEU A 90 1.44 -5.56 4.17
CA LEU A 90 0.02 -5.85 4.44
C LEU A 90 -0.26 -6.04 5.93
N ARG A 91 0.68 -6.63 6.69
CA ARG A 91 0.57 -6.73 8.16
C ARG A 91 0.66 -5.38 8.85
N LEU A 92 1.49 -4.48 8.34
CA LEU A 92 1.58 -3.11 8.84
C LEU A 92 0.30 -2.33 8.53
N TYR A 93 -0.24 -2.46 7.33
CA TYR A 93 -1.52 -1.85 6.95
C TYR A 93 -2.65 -2.18 7.94
N ALA A 94 -2.77 -3.44 8.37
CA ALA A 94 -3.77 -3.86 9.36
C ALA A 94 -3.61 -3.22 10.75
N LYS A 95 -2.46 -2.58 11.02
CA LYS A 95 -2.12 -1.92 12.29
C LYS A 95 -1.88 -0.42 12.12
N ALA A 96 -2.42 0.18 11.06
CA ALA A 96 -2.18 1.59 10.76
C ALA A 96 -2.67 2.50 11.91
N PRO A 97 -1.80 3.37 12.46
CA PRO A 97 -2.19 4.31 13.51
C PRO A 97 -2.95 5.51 12.91
N LYS A 98 -3.85 6.09 13.70
CA LYS A 98 -4.60 7.32 13.37
C LYS A 98 -5.23 7.26 11.97
N MET A 99 -4.93 8.22 11.11
CA MET A 99 -5.48 8.31 9.75
C MET A 99 -4.55 7.72 8.68
N SER A 100 -3.45 7.07 9.06
CA SER A 100 -2.50 6.47 8.09
C SER A 100 -3.19 5.43 7.20
N GLY A 101 -4.19 4.71 7.71
CA GLY A 101 -4.96 3.72 6.96
C GLY A 101 -5.60 4.33 5.70
N TYR A 102 -6.22 5.51 5.82
CA TYR A 102 -6.86 6.19 4.69
C TYR A 102 -5.88 6.60 3.59
N VAL A 103 -4.65 6.98 3.94
CA VAL A 103 -3.62 7.30 2.94
C VAL A 103 -3.11 6.01 2.30
N MET A 104 -2.99 4.93 3.07
CA MET A 104 -2.58 3.62 2.53
C MET A 104 -3.62 2.99 1.61
N ASP A 105 -4.91 3.23 1.84
CA ASP A 105 -5.99 2.75 0.98
C ASP A 105 -5.82 3.16 -0.48
N MET A 106 -5.14 4.30 -0.73
CA MET A 106 -4.83 4.80 -2.08
C MET A 106 -3.94 3.84 -2.88
N PHE A 107 -3.11 3.02 -2.23
CA PHE A 107 -2.12 2.17 -2.91
C PHE A 107 -2.12 0.71 -2.49
N ILE A 108 -2.76 0.34 -1.38
CA ILE A 108 -2.63 -1.03 -0.84
C ILE A 108 -3.23 -2.09 -1.77
N ASP A 109 -4.31 -1.77 -2.50
CA ASP A 109 -4.90 -2.69 -3.48
C ASP A 109 -3.95 -2.96 -4.67
N ARG A 110 -3.21 -1.92 -5.08
CA ARG A 110 -2.14 -2.04 -6.09
C ARG A 110 -1.05 -3.00 -5.61
N GLU A 111 -0.54 -2.79 -4.40
CA GLU A 111 0.54 -3.64 -3.87
C GLU A 111 0.08 -5.09 -3.62
N ARG A 112 -1.16 -5.28 -3.15
CA ARG A 112 -1.76 -6.61 -2.99
C ARG A 112 -1.87 -7.35 -4.34
N THR A 113 -2.13 -6.63 -5.42
CA THR A 113 -2.20 -7.21 -6.78
C THR A 113 -0.82 -7.59 -7.30
N GLU A 114 0.19 -6.73 -7.14
CA GLU A 114 1.58 -7.06 -7.50
C GLU A 114 2.09 -8.28 -6.72
N PHE A 115 1.69 -8.40 -5.45
CA PHE A 115 1.99 -9.58 -4.67
C PHE A 115 1.34 -10.85 -5.24
N LEU A 116 0.05 -10.79 -5.59
CA LEU A 116 -0.65 -11.92 -6.23
C LEU A 116 0.04 -12.34 -7.53
N ILE A 117 0.42 -11.40 -8.40
CA ILE A 117 1.14 -11.68 -9.65
C ILE A 117 2.45 -12.42 -9.33
N SER A 118 3.18 -11.96 -8.31
CA SER A 118 4.44 -12.57 -7.87
C SER A 118 4.23 -14.00 -7.36
N ILE A 119 3.17 -14.25 -6.57
CA ILE A 119 2.79 -15.58 -6.10
C ILE A 119 2.47 -16.52 -7.28
N ILE A 120 1.60 -16.11 -8.20
CA ILE A 120 1.19 -16.94 -9.35
C ILE A 120 2.40 -17.31 -10.24
N LYS A 121 3.39 -16.41 -10.36
CA LYS A 121 4.61 -16.69 -11.13
C LYS A 121 5.57 -17.63 -10.39
N ALA A 122 5.63 -17.55 -9.06
CA ALA A 122 6.57 -18.31 -8.24
C ALA A 122 6.08 -19.73 -7.92
N PHE A 123 4.76 -19.92 -7.74
CA PHE A 123 4.18 -21.21 -7.36
C PHE A 123 3.64 -21.94 -8.60
N ARG A 124 4.07 -23.19 -8.81
CA ARG A 124 3.55 -24.10 -9.85
C ARG A 124 3.48 -25.55 -9.32
N PRO A 125 2.44 -26.33 -9.66
CA PRO A 125 1.34 -25.95 -10.56
C PRO A 125 0.26 -25.08 -9.91
N ASP A 126 0.10 -25.14 -8.59
CA ASP A 126 -1.00 -24.51 -7.87
C ASP A 126 -0.59 -23.96 -6.50
N ILE A 127 -1.51 -23.24 -5.87
CA ILE A 127 -1.40 -22.76 -4.48
C ILE A 127 -2.73 -22.87 -3.75
N LYS A 128 -2.70 -23.28 -2.48
CA LYS A 128 -3.89 -23.36 -1.63
C LYS A 128 -4.55 -22.01 -1.39
N LEU A 129 -5.88 -21.99 -1.38
CA LEU A 129 -6.65 -20.76 -1.12
C LEU A 129 -6.42 -20.24 0.30
N SER A 130 -6.30 -21.13 1.28
CA SER A 130 -5.96 -20.77 2.67
C SER A 130 -4.64 -19.99 2.81
N LEU A 131 -3.62 -20.34 2.01
CA LEU A 131 -2.35 -19.60 1.99
C LEU A 131 -2.52 -18.21 1.37
N LEU A 132 -3.29 -18.11 0.27
CA LEU A 132 -3.59 -16.82 -0.36
C LEU A 132 -4.34 -15.88 0.60
N ILE A 133 -5.36 -16.38 1.31
CA ILE A 133 -6.10 -15.59 2.31
C ILE A 133 -5.13 -15.04 3.36
N ASN A 134 -4.25 -15.89 3.90
CA ASN A 134 -3.27 -15.49 4.90
C ASN A 134 -2.28 -14.45 4.35
N TRP A 135 -1.68 -14.70 3.20
CA TRP A 135 -0.63 -13.84 2.64
C TRP A 135 -1.17 -12.50 2.14
N LEU A 136 -2.33 -12.50 1.48
CA LEU A 136 -2.99 -11.27 1.01
C LEU A 136 -3.68 -10.50 2.14
N GLN A 137 -3.68 -11.06 3.36
CA GLN A 137 -4.34 -10.51 4.56
C GLN A 137 -5.82 -10.22 4.29
N LEU A 138 -6.53 -11.21 3.76
CA LEU A 138 -7.97 -11.12 3.50
C LEU A 138 -8.76 -11.77 4.65
N GLU A 139 -9.97 -11.30 4.87
CA GLU A 139 -10.77 -11.74 6.03
C GLU A 139 -11.27 -13.18 5.89
N ASN A 140 -11.65 -13.58 4.69
CA ASN A 140 -12.29 -14.86 4.43
C ASN A 140 -12.19 -15.24 2.93
N GLU A 141 -12.65 -16.45 2.62
CA GLU A 141 -12.67 -16.99 1.27
C GLU A 141 -13.54 -16.18 0.30
N LYS A 142 -14.67 -15.65 0.76
CA LYS A 142 -15.55 -14.80 -0.06
C LYS A 142 -14.81 -13.54 -0.54
N ALA A 143 -14.04 -12.91 0.34
CA ALA A 143 -13.20 -11.76 0.00
C ALA A 143 -12.10 -12.12 -1.00
N LEU A 144 -11.49 -13.31 -0.88
CA LEU A 144 -10.53 -13.81 -1.87
C LEU A 144 -11.17 -14.00 -3.24
N ILE A 145 -12.34 -14.66 -3.30
CA ILE A 145 -13.04 -14.91 -4.57
C ILE A 145 -13.39 -13.59 -5.24
N GLU A 146 -13.91 -12.61 -4.50
CA GLU A 146 -14.23 -11.29 -5.04
C GLU A 146 -12.99 -10.56 -5.55
N PHE A 147 -11.91 -10.57 -4.77
CA PHE A 147 -10.62 -9.98 -5.14
C PHE A 147 -10.03 -10.58 -6.43
N LEU A 148 -10.07 -11.91 -6.56
CA LEU A 148 -9.63 -12.63 -7.75
C LEU A 148 -10.53 -12.36 -8.96
N LYS A 149 -11.86 -12.35 -8.77
CA LYS A 149 -12.84 -12.09 -9.82
C LYS A 149 -12.70 -10.69 -10.42
N GLN A 150 -12.47 -9.68 -9.59
CA GLN A 150 -12.19 -8.31 -10.06
C GLN A 150 -10.95 -8.25 -10.98
N ARG A 151 -10.04 -9.20 -10.84
CA ARG A 151 -8.80 -9.36 -11.61
C ARG A 151 -8.91 -10.35 -12.77
N GLY A 152 -10.12 -10.86 -13.06
CA GLY A 152 -10.37 -11.83 -14.12
C GLY A 152 -9.84 -13.23 -13.83
N ILE A 153 -9.64 -13.56 -12.55
CA ILE A 153 -9.25 -14.89 -12.09
C ILE A 153 -10.48 -15.60 -11.54
N GLU A 154 -10.69 -16.82 -12.01
CA GLU A 154 -11.78 -17.69 -11.59
C GLU A 154 -11.18 -18.90 -10.87
N VAL A 155 -11.78 -19.26 -9.74
CA VAL A 155 -11.33 -20.36 -8.90
C VAL A 155 -12.52 -21.27 -8.63
N ASP A 156 -12.30 -22.57 -8.77
CA ASP A 156 -13.23 -23.57 -8.27
C ASP A 156 -12.93 -23.81 -6.79
N VAL A 157 -13.85 -23.38 -5.93
CA VAL A 157 -13.72 -23.50 -4.47
C VAL A 157 -13.63 -24.96 -4.03
N SER A 158 -14.22 -25.89 -4.79
CA SER A 158 -14.20 -27.31 -4.44
C SER A 158 -12.81 -27.93 -4.53
N GLU A 159 -11.90 -27.34 -5.31
CA GLU A 159 -10.53 -27.81 -5.46
C GLU A 159 -9.59 -27.29 -4.35
N ASP A 160 -9.99 -26.27 -3.56
CA ASP A 160 -9.18 -25.58 -2.53
C ASP A 160 -7.80 -25.07 -3.05
N VAL A 161 -7.66 -24.91 -4.37
CA VAL A 161 -6.42 -24.44 -4.99
C VAL A 161 -6.68 -23.45 -6.13
N LEU A 162 -5.70 -22.58 -6.38
CA LEU A 162 -5.61 -21.73 -7.56
C LEU A 162 -4.60 -22.33 -8.55
N ASP A 163 -5.03 -22.72 -9.75
CA ASP A 163 -4.11 -23.18 -10.81
C ASP A 163 -3.28 -21.99 -11.34
N CYS A 164 -2.03 -21.91 -10.89
CA CYS A 164 -1.12 -20.84 -11.26
C CYS A 164 -0.67 -20.91 -12.72
N ARG A 165 -0.71 -22.08 -13.37
CA ARG A 165 -0.30 -22.24 -14.79
C ARG A 165 -1.25 -21.51 -15.72
N LYS A 166 -2.55 -21.54 -15.40
CA LYS A 166 -3.60 -20.84 -16.16
C LYS A 166 -3.38 -19.32 -16.14
N TYR A 167 -2.89 -18.79 -15.02
CA TYR A 167 -2.79 -17.34 -14.78
C TYR A 167 -1.38 -16.76 -14.89
N ALA A 168 -0.33 -17.58 -15.05
CA ALA A 168 1.07 -17.14 -15.08
C ALA A 168 1.40 -16.10 -16.17
N ASN A 169 0.66 -16.09 -17.28
CA ASN A 169 0.87 -15.19 -18.41
C ASN A 169 -0.21 -14.10 -18.54
N ILE A 170 -1.15 -14.03 -17.58
CA ILE A 170 -2.22 -13.05 -17.63
C ILE A 170 -1.69 -11.69 -17.16
N ASN A 171 -1.99 -10.66 -17.96
CA ASN A 171 -1.65 -9.29 -17.62
C ASN A 171 -2.75 -8.74 -16.72
N ILE A 172 -2.65 -9.04 -15.42
CA ILE A 172 -3.58 -8.56 -14.39
C ILE A 172 -3.44 -7.04 -14.31
N LYS A 173 -4.50 -6.30 -14.64
CA LYS A 173 -4.50 -4.83 -14.65
C LYS A 173 -5.14 -4.27 -13.38
N PHE A 174 -4.62 -3.11 -12.97
CA PHE A 174 -5.23 -2.20 -11.99
C PHE A 174 -6.46 -1.51 -12.56
#